data_AF-A0A7Y4WTA0-F1
#
_entry.id   AF-A0A7Y4WTA0-F1
#
_cell.length_a   1.000
_cell.length_b   1.000
_cell.length_c   1.000
_cell.angle_alpha   90.00
_cell.angle_beta   90.00
_cell.angle_gamma   90.00
#
_symmetry.space_group_name_H-M   'P 1'
#
loop_
_entity.id
_entity.type
_entity.pdbx_description
1 polymer ?
#
loop_
_entity_poly.entity_id
_entity_poly.type
_entity_poly.pdbx_seq_one_letter_code
_entity_poly.pdbx_strand_id
1 'polypeptide(L)'
;MPTLSLAALRTELASGELSPLYVLTGGDDLEKLAVASEFAETVDEGLRAFNVERLHGAETDVDQVATAAGLFPMLSPRRIVIVLEAEKLLVPKRESRAAEAEQARLEALLADPPATTTLVFVSGPLDQRRRVVKRLLHDAKVVDCGTVADAASAEQWVRARAARDGVPLQPAAVRALV
;
A
#
# COMPACT_ATOMS: atom_id res chain seq x y z
N MET A 1 -3.25 -12.94 10.26
CA MET A 1 -3.42 -12.86 8.80
C MET A 1 -2.05 -12.98 8.17
N PRO A 2 -1.87 -13.77 7.11
CA PRO A 2 -0.55 -13.93 6.51
C PRO A 2 -0.10 -12.57 5.96
N THR A 3 1.03 -12.09 6.44
CA THR A 3 1.69 -10.90 5.91
C THR A 3 2.57 -11.30 4.73
N LEU A 4 2.48 -10.54 3.64
CA LEU A 4 3.33 -10.68 2.48
C LEU A 4 4.68 -10.01 2.78
N SER A 5 5.77 -10.75 2.65
CA SER A 5 7.11 -10.18 2.77
C SER A 5 7.44 -9.30 1.57
N LEU A 6 8.33 -8.32 1.74
CA LEU A 6 8.78 -7.46 0.64
C LEU A 6 9.39 -8.26 -0.52
N ALA A 7 10.09 -9.36 -0.23
CA ALA A 7 10.66 -10.22 -1.25
C ALA A 7 9.58 -10.92 -2.09
N ALA A 8 8.51 -11.41 -1.44
CA ALA A 8 7.38 -12.00 -2.14
C ALA A 8 6.62 -10.94 -2.94
N LEU A 9 6.40 -9.74 -2.37
CA LEU A 9 5.76 -8.64 -3.08
C LEU A 9 6.54 -8.26 -4.35
N ARG A 10 7.86 -8.12 -4.28
CA ARG A 10 8.70 -7.79 -5.45
C ARG A 10 8.62 -8.85 -6.55
N THR A 11 8.38 -10.10 -6.17
CA THR A 11 8.14 -11.19 -7.13
C THR A 11 6.78 -11.01 -7.83
N GLU A 12 5.73 -10.64 -7.09
CA GLU A 12 4.40 -10.32 -7.68
C GLU A 12 4.44 -9.07 -8.58
N LEU A 13 5.17 -8.03 -8.17
CA LEU A 13 5.38 -6.82 -8.96
C LEU A 13 6.09 -7.15 -10.29
N ALA A 14 7.10 -8.02 -10.25
CA ALA A 14 7.83 -8.45 -11.44
C ALA A 14 7.01 -9.35 -12.37
N SER A 15 6.08 -10.15 -11.84
CA SER A 15 5.19 -10.99 -12.67
C SER A 15 4.03 -10.20 -13.28
N GLY A 16 3.67 -9.06 -12.71
CA GLY A 16 2.50 -8.26 -13.11
C GLY A 16 1.16 -8.84 -12.62
N GLU A 17 1.17 -9.95 -11.89
CA GLU A 17 -0.02 -10.58 -11.31
C GLU A 17 -0.44 -9.90 -10.01
N LEU A 18 -0.82 -8.63 -10.11
CA LEU A 18 -1.22 -7.84 -8.96
C LEU A 18 -2.65 -8.15 -8.52
N SER A 19 -2.80 -8.30 -7.21
CA SER A 19 -4.12 -8.40 -6.57
C SER A 19 -4.84 -7.06 -6.59
N PRO A 20 -6.19 -7.04 -6.45
CA PRO A 20 -6.96 -5.81 -6.44
C PRO A 20 -6.72 -4.92 -5.21
N LEU A 21 -6.28 -5.50 -4.09
CA LEU A 21 -6.15 -4.81 -2.81
C LEU A 21 -4.83 -5.14 -2.10
N TYR A 22 -4.09 -4.09 -1.74
CA TYR A 22 -2.90 -4.16 -0.90
C TYR A 22 -2.99 -3.12 0.22
N VAL A 23 -2.41 -3.46 1.37
CA VAL A 23 -2.20 -2.51 2.48
C VAL A 23 -0.73 -2.53 2.86
N LEU A 24 -0.08 -1.37 2.77
CA LEU A 24 1.29 -1.18 3.23
C LEU A 24 1.25 -0.70 4.69
N THR A 25 1.81 -1.52 5.56
CA THR A 25 1.91 -1.29 7.00
C THR A 25 3.38 -1.28 7.42
N GLY A 26 3.68 -0.80 8.63
CA GLY A 26 5.05 -0.73 9.13
C GLY A 26 5.38 0.64 9.72
N GLY A 27 6.44 0.66 10.54
CA GLY A 27 6.92 1.87 11.21
C GLY A 27 7.80 2.77 10.34
N ASP A 28 8.29 2.28 9.20
CA ASP A 28 9.11 3.04 8.28
C ASP A 28 8.25 3.66 7.16
N ASP A 29 7.95 4.95 7.29
CA ASP A 29 7.19 5.69 6.28
C ASP A 29 7.95 5.83 4.95
N LEU A 30 9.28 5.91 4.98
CA LEU A 30 10.08 6.00 3.75
C LEU A 30 10.03 4.68 2.98
N GLU A 31 10.10 3.54 3.67
CA GLU A 31 10.01 2.24 3.01
C GLU A 31 8.60 2.01 2.46
N LYS A 32 7.53 2.38 3.19
CA LYS A 32 6.17 2.34 2.65
C LYS A 32 6.00 3.17 1.38
N LEU A 33 6.55 4.39 1.36
CA LEU A 33 6.50 5.25 0.16
C LEU A 33 7.34 4.71 -1.00
N ALA A 34 8.49 4.11 -0.70
CA ALA A 34 9.30 3.42 -1.69
C ALA A 34 8.53 2.25 -2.31
N VAL A 35 7.93 1.38 -1.49
CA VAL A 35 7.15 0.24 -1.95
C VAL A 35 5.91 0.69 -2.75
N ALA A 36 5.22 1.75 -2.30
CA ALA A 36 4.12 2.34 -3.07
C ALA A 36 4.58 2.86 -4.44
N SER A 37 5.82 3.34 -4.54
CA SER A 37 6.42 3.76 -5.82
C SER A 37 6.74 2.57 -6.71
N GLU A 38 7.19 1.44 -6.15
CA GLU A 38 7.39 0.18 -6.90
C GLU A 38 6.09 -0.29 -7.58
N PHE A 39 4.91 -0.10 -6.96
CA PHE A 39 3.62 -0.35 -7.62
C PHE A 39 3.39 0.55 -8.84
N ALA A 40 3.67 1.85 -8.73
CA ALA A 40 3.54 2.79 -9.84
C ALA A 40 4.52 2.47 -11.00
N GLU A 41 5.68 1.91 -10.67
CA GLU A 41 6.71 1.52 -11.64
C GLU A 41 6.34 0.29 -12.48
N THR A 42 5.35 -0.51 -12.05
CA THR A 42 4.76 -1.59 -12.87
C THR A 42 4.06 -1.09 -14.12
N VAL A 43 3.71 0.20 -14.16
CA VAL A 43 3.16 0.89 -15.33
C VAL A 43 4.30 1.59 -16.06
N ASP A 44 4.34 1.41 -17.38
CA ASP A 44 5.28 2.11 -18.26
C ASP A 44 5.23 3.62 -18.05
N GLU A 45 6.40 4.26 -18.03
CA GLU A 45 6.54 5.68 -17.68
C GLU A 45 5.59 6.61 -18.45
N GLY A 46 5.48 6.41 -19.77
CA GLY A 46 4.59 7.21 -20.62
C GLY A 46 3.08 6.98 -20.38
N LEU A 47 2.72 5.90 -19.70
CA LEU A 47 1.34 5.54 -19.39
C LEU A 47 0.94 5.86 -17.94
N ARG A 48 1.90 6.21 -17.07
CA ARG A 48 1.66 6.50 -15.64
C ARG A 48 0.66 7.64 -15.43
N ALA A 49 0.70 8.69 -16.24
CA ALA A 49 -0.23 9.81 -16.14
C ALA A 49 -1.71 9.39 -16.32
N PHE A 50 -1.96 8.27 -17.00
CA PHE A 50 -3.30 7.76 -17.26
C PHE A 50 -3.68 6.61 -16.35
N ASN A 51 -2.71 5.84 -15.84
CA ASN A 51 -2.95 4.59 -15.13
C ASN A 51 -2.50 4.60 -13.67
N VAL A 52 -1.84 5.65 -13.20
CA VAL A 52 -1.41 5.79 -11.80
C VAL A 52 -2.04 7.04 -11.20
N GLU A 53 -2.76 6.87 -10.10
CA GLU A 53 -3.35 7.96 -9.34
C GLU A 53 -2.91 7.89 -7.88
N ARG A 54 -2.58 9.03 -7.29
CA ARG A 54 -2.22 9.17 -5.88
C ARG A 54 -3.23 10.08 -5.19
N LEU A 55 -3.86 9.57 -4.16
CA LEU A 55 -4.87 10.23 -3.34
C LEU A 55 -4.35 10.35 -1.91
N HIS A 56 -4.77 11.39 -1.19
CA HIS A 56 -4.43 11.58 0.22
C HIS A 56 -5.67 11.40 1.08
N GLY A 57 -5.67 10.42 1.98
CA GLY A 57 -6.85 10.05 2.78
C GLY A 57 -7.41 11.18 3.64
N ALA A 58 -6.63 12.23 3.93
CA ALA A 58 -7.11 13.42 4.65
C ALA A 58 -8.03 14.32 3.81
N GLU A 59 -7.83 14.30 2.49
CA GLU A 59 -8.37 15.22 1.48
C GLU A 59 -9.30 14.53 0.48
N THR A 60 -9.36 13.20 0.53
CA THR A 60 -10.12 12.36 -0.39
C THR A 60 -11.31 11.72 0.34
N ASP A 61 -12.46 11.68 -0.32
CA ASP A 61 -13.64 10.92 0.13
C ASP A 61 -13.74 9.55 -0.57
N VAL A 62 -14.64 8.70 -0.06
CA VAL A 62 -14.83 7.35 -0.61
C VAL A 62 -15.30 7.36 -2.07
N ASP A 63 -16.09 8.36 -2.46
CA ASP A 63 -16.66 8.43 -3.81
C ASP A 63 -15.57 8.79 -4.84
N GLN A 64 -14.58 9.61 -4.46
CA GLN A 64 -13.38 9.88 -5.25
C GLN A 64 -12.51 8.63 -5.41
N VAL A 65 -12.28 7.85 -4.34
CA VAL A 65 -11.54 6.59 -4.45
C VAL A 65 -12.28 5.59 -5.34
N ALA A 66 -13.61 5.46 -5.18
CA ALA A 66 -14.42 4.57 -6.00
C ALA A 66 -14.40 4.99 -7.48
N THR A 67 -14.45 6.30 -7.75
CA THR A 67 -14.34 6.85 -9.11
C THR A 67 -12.98 6.52 -9.71
N ALA A 68 -11.90 6.83 -9.01
CA ALA A 68 -10.54 6.51 -9.44
C ALA A 68 -10.36 5.01 -9.68
N ALA A 69 -10.92 4.15 -8.83
CA ALA A 69 -10.85 2.70 -8.95
C ALA A 69 -11.65 2.16 -10.14
N GLY A 70 -12.78 2.79 -10.46
CA GLY A 70 -13.69 2.37 -11.52
C GLY A 70 -13.27 2.80 -12.93
N LEU A 71 -12.26 3.67 -13.08
CA LEU A 71 -11.73 4.04 -14.39
C LEU A 71 -10.95 2.88 -15.00
N PHE A 72 -11.31 2.50 -16.22
CA PHE A 72 -10.60 1.47 -16.96
C PHE A 72 -9.16 1.89 -17.29
N PRO A 73 -8.19 0.97 -17.21
CA PRO A 73 -6.82 1.25 -17.59
C PRO A 73 -6.71 1.52 -19.09
N MET A 74 -5.81 2.42 -19.46
CA MET A 74 -5.50 2.77 -20.84
C MET A 74 -4.18 2.15 -21.28
N LEU A 75 -4.24 1.23 -22.24
CA LEU A 75 -3.06 0.55 -22.81
C LEU A 75 -2.16 -0.13 -21.75
N SER A 76 -2.72 -0.42 -20.58
CA SER A 76 -2.08 -1.11 -19.45
C SER A 76 -3.00 -2.27 -19.03
N PRO A 77 -2.47 -3.39 -18.55
CA PRO A 77 -3.29 -4.46 -18.00
C PRO A 77 -4.10 -4.01 -16.78
N ARG A 78 -3.56 -3.09 -15.98
CA ARG A 78 -4.15 -2.62 -14.73
C ARG A 78 -3.91 -1.13 -14.48
N ARG A 79 -4.83 -0.53 -13.74
CA ARG A 79 -4.70 0.80 -13.13
C ARG A 79 -4.17 0.64 -11.70
N ILE A 80 -3.34 1.57 -11.25
CA ILE A 80 -2.82 1.64 -9.88
C ILE A 80 -3.41 2.88 -9.20
N VAL A 81 -4.09 2.69 -8.09
CA VAL A 81 -4.62 3.79 -7.26
C VAL A 81 -4.01 3.67 -5.88
N ILE A 82 -3.21 4.66 -5.49
CA ILE A 82 -2.48 4.68 -4.22
C ILE A 82 -3.17 5.69 -3.30
N VAL A 83 -3.61 5.24 -2.13
CA VAL A 83 -4.18 6.09 -1.09
C VAL A 83 -3.15 6.26 0.02
N LEU A 84 -2.54 7.44 0.10
CA LEU A 84 -1.61 7.84 1.14
C LEU A 84 -2.36 8.23 2.42
N GLU A 85 -1.76 7.97 3.58
CA GLU A 85 -2.38 8.24 4.90
C GLU A 85 -3.80 7.66 4.99
N ALA A 86 -3.93 6.41 4.52
CA ALA A 86 -5.21 5.73 4.34
C ALA A 86 -6.02 5.62 5.64
N GLU A 87 -5.37 5.61 6.80
CA GLU A 87 -6.05 5.61 8.10
C GLU A 87 -7.00 6.81 8.26
N LYS A 88 -6.73 7.94 7.60
CA LYS A 88 -7.57 9.14 7.64
C LYS A 88 -8.84 9.02 6.80
N LEU A 89 -8.85 8.14 5.79
CA LEU A 89 -10.04 7.77 5.02
C LEU A 89 -10.82 6.65 5.73
N LEU A 90 -10.09 5.68 6.31
CA LEU A 90 -10.66 4.51 6.98
C LEU A 90 -11.33 4.87 8.32
N VAL A 91 -10.98 6.01 8.92
CA VAL A 91 -11.54 6.48 10.18
C VAL A 91 -12.26 7.82 9.96
N PRO A 92 -13.59 7.87 10.14
CA PRO A 92 -14.33 9.11 9.97
C PRO A 92 -13.94 10.14 11.02
N LYS A 93 -13.83 11.42 10.61
CA LYS A 93 -13.49 12.54 11.50
C LYS A 93 -14.54 12.77 12.61
N ARG A 94 -15.81 12.42 12.34
CA ARG A 94 -16.95 12.55 13.28
C ARG A 94 -17.97 11.44 13.04
N GLU A 95 -18.58 10.96 14.12
CA GLU A 95 -19.68 10.01 14.03
C GLU A 95 -20.97 10.74 13.63
N SER A 96 -21.55 10.32 12.51
CA SER A 96 -22.78 10.87 11.96
C SER A 96 -23.41 9.85 11.00
N ARG A 97 -24.71 10.00 10.70
CA ARG A 97 -25.38 9.15 9.72
C ARG A 97 -24.74 9.22 8.33
N ALA A 98 -24.20 10.38 7.95
CA ALA A 98 -23.48 10.54 6.69
C ALA A 98 -22.16 9.75 6.69
N ALA A 99 -21.40 9.82 7.79
CA ALA A 99 -20.17 9.06 7.95
C ALA A 99 -20.42 7.54 7.95
N GLU A 100 -21.50 7.06 8.57
CA GLU A 100 -21.89 5.65 8.51
C GLU A 100 -22.20 5.20 7.07
N ALA A 101 -22.93 6.02 6.32
CA ALA A 101 -23.25 5.73 4.93
C ALA A 101 -21.99 5.72 4.04
N GLU A 102 -21.04 6.61 4.29
CA GLU A 102 -19.75 6.64 3.59
C GLU A 102 -18.90 5.40 3.91
N GLN A 103 -18.82 5.01 5.18
CA GLN A 103 -18.14 3.79 5.60
C GLN A 103 -18.76 2.52 4.99
N ALA A 104 -20.09 2.48 4.86
CA ALA A 104 -20.78 1.38 4.18
C ALA A 104 -20.42 1.30 2.69
N ARG A 105 -20.25 2.45 2.00
CA ARG A 105 -19.77 2.47 0.61
C ARG A 105 -18.32 2.00 0.50
N LEU A 106 -17.47 2.39 1.44
CA LEU A 106 -16.08 1.94 1.46
C LEU A 106 -15.99 0.42 1.65
N GLU A 107 -16.77 -0.13 2.57
CA GLU A 107 -16.84 -1.59 2.76
C GLU A 107 -17.34 -2.33 1.51
N ALA A 108 -18.28 -1.76 0.76
CA ALA A 108 -18.74 -2.33 -0.50
C ALA A 108 -17.63 -2.32 -1.56
N LEU A 109 -16.89 -1.23 -1.68
CA LEU A 109 -15.73 -1.13 -2.58
C LEU A 109 -14.64 -2.15 -2.22
N LEU A 110 -14.37 -2.35 -0.94
CA LEU A 110 -13.39 -3.33 -0.48
C LEU A 110 -13.84 -4.78 -0.67
N ALA A 111 -15.14 -5.03 -0.60
CA ALA A 111 -15.72 -6.36 -0.81
C ALA A 111 -15.69 -6.80 -2.27
N ASP A 112 -15.83 -5.86 -3.20
CA ASP A 112 -15.82 -6.10 -4.65
C ASP A 112 -15.00 -5.02 -5.38
N PRO A 113 -13.66 -5.02 -5.21
CA PRO A 113 -12.79 -4.07 -5.86
C PRO A 113 -12.73 -4.36 -7.38
N PRO A 114 -12.68 -3.34 -8.24
CA PRO A 114 -12.59 -3.54 -9.69
C PRO A 114 -11.40 -4.42 -10.08
N ALA A 115 -11.65 -5.50 -10.83
CA ALA A 115 -10.62 -6.45 -11.25
C ALA A 115 -9.55 -5.85 -12.19
N THR A 116 -9.79 -4.67 -12.74
CA THR A 116 -8.86 -3.93 -13.60
C THR A 116 -7.99 -2.92 -12.83
N THR A 117 -8.16 -2.83 -11.51
CA THR A 117 -7.48 -1.83 -10.67
C THR A 117 -6.83 -2.49 -9.45
N THR A 118 -5.63 -2.02 -9.10
CA THR A 118 -4.95 -2.32 -7.85
C THR A 118 -5.04 -1.10 -6.95
N LEU A 119 -5.78 -1.23 -5.84
CA LEU A 119 -5.86 -0.27 -4.76
C LEU A 119 -4.77 -0.56 -3.74
N VAL A 120 -3.90 0.42 -3.48
CA VAL A 120 -2.78 0.34 -2.55
C VAL A 120 -3.02 1.34 -1.43
N PHE A 121 -3.33 0.85 -0.23
CA PHE A 121 -3.51 1.69 0.95
C PHE A 121 -2.19 1.81 1.71
N VAL A 122 -1.59 3.00 1.71
CA VAL A 122 -0.42 3.32 2.53
C VAL A 122 -0.91 3.87 3.85
N SER A 123 -0.74 3.11 4.92
CA SER A 123 -1.35 3.44 6.20
C SER A 123 -0.30 3.56 7.32
N GLY A 124 -0.57 4.47 8.24
CA GLY A 124 -0.09 4.38 9.61
C GLY A 124 -0.81 3.28 10.41
N PRO A 125 -0.74 3.33 11.75
CA PRO A 125 -1.46 2.41 12.61
C PRO A 125 -2.97 2.38 12.33
N LEU A 126 -3.53 1.18 12.15
CA LEU A 126 -4.93 0.96 11.85
C LEU A 126 -5.74 0.58 13.11
N ASP A 127 -6.91 1.19 13.31
CA ASP A 127 -7.83 0.79 14.39
C ASP A 127 -8.59 -0.50 14.03
N GLN A 128 -8.03 -1.64 14.42
CA GLN A 128 -8.58 -2.97 14.16
C GLN A 128 -9.94 -3.24 14.82
N ARG A 129 -10.47 -2.34 15.65
CA ARG A 129 -11.82 -2.48 16.21
C ARG A 129 -12.90 -2.12 15.19
N ARG A 130 -12.58 -1.27 14.21
CA ARG A 130 -13.51 -0.80 13.17
C ARG A 130 -13.80 -1.89 12.14
N ARG A 131 -15.05 -1.97 11.69
CA ARG A 131 -15.53 -3.01 10.75
C ARG A 131 -14.83 -2.91 9.38
N VAL A 132 -14.71 -1.70 8.84
CA VAL A 132 -14.00 -1.45 7.57
C VAL A 132 -12.54 -1.90 7.61
N VAL A 133 -11.83 -1.67 8.72
CA VAL A 133 -10.42 -2.06 8.88
C VAL A 133 -10.30 -3.58 8.94
N LYS A 134 -11.18 -4.25 9.69
CA LYS A 134 -11.21 -5.72 9.72
C LYS A 134 -11.47 -6.32 8.34
N ARG A 135 -12.36 -5.70 7.56
CA ARG A 135 -12.67 -6.10 6.19
C ARG A 135 -11.47 -5.91 5.27
N LEU A 136 -10.88 -4.72 5.30
CA LEU A 136 -9.68 -4.40 4.53
C LEU A 136 -8.56 -5.41 4.81
N LEU A 137 -8.24 -5.68 6.07
CA LEU A 137 -7.18 -6.62 6.43
C LEU A 137 -7.51 -8.07 6.04
N HIS A 138 -8.80 -8.43 5.95
CA HIS A 138 -9.24 -9.74 5.50
C HIS A 138 -9.10 -9.93 3.99
N ASP A 139 -9.51 -8.93 3.20
CA ASP A 139 -9.59 -9.04 1.74
C ASP A 139 -8.30 -8.59 1.03
N ALA A 140 -7.49 -7.73 1.67
CA ALA A 140 -6.25 -7.21 1.10
C ALA A 140 -5.02 -8.06 1.45
N LYS A 141 -4.03 -8.04 0.55
CA LYS A 141 -2.68 -8.50 0.87
C LYS A 141 -1.97 -7.46 1.75
N VAL A 142 -1.70 -7.83 3.00
CA VAL A 142 -0.99 -6.96 3.95
C VAL A 142 0.51 -7.10 3.75
N VAL A 143 1.18 -6.00 3.41
CA VAL A 143 2.64 -5.93 3.24
C VAL A 143 3.22 -5.25 4.47
N ASP A 144 4.17 -5.93 5.10
CA ASP A 144 4.95 -5.36 6.20
C ASP A 144 6.21 -4.68 5.65
N CYS A 145 6.23 -3.36 5.73
CA CYS A 145 7.29 -2.49 5.23
C CYS A 145 8.20 -1.98 6.36
N GLY A 146 8.34 -2.68 7.49
CA GLY A 146 9.24 -2.16 8.52
C GLY A 146 9.33 -2.89 9.85
N THR A 147 8.84 -4.11 10.01
CA THR A 147 9.14 -4.86 11.23
C THR A 147 10.52 -5.49 11.13
N VAL A 148 11.53 -4.80 11.68
CA VAL A 148 12.81 -5.41 12.02
C VAL A 148 12.59 -6.30 13.24
N ALA A 149 12.24 -7.56 12.99
CA ALA A 149 11.88 -8.50 14.05
C ALA A 149 13.10 -8.94 14.88
N ASP A 150 14.27 -9.01 14.26
CA ASP A 150 15.52 -9.44 14.88
C ASP A 150 16.73 -8.74 14.25
N ALA A 151 17.89 -8.87 14.90
CA ALA A 151 19.15 -8.29 14.45
C ALA A 151 19.57 -8.75 13.05
N ALA A 152 19.23 -9.99 12.65
CA ALA A 152 19.55 -10.49 11.32
C ALA A 152 18.73 -9.79 10.22
N SER A 153 17.44 -9.58 10.48
CA SER A 153 16.52 -8.83 9.62
C SER A 153 16.93 -7.35 9.53
N ALA A 154 17.43 -6.79 10.64
CA ALA A 154 17.98 -5.44 10.69
C ALA A 154 19.22 -5.31 9.82
N GLU A 155 20.18 -6.25 9.95
CA GLU A 155 21.37 -6.27 9.12
C GLU A 155 21.03 -6.37 7.64
N GLN A 156 20.03 -7.19 7.30
CA GLN A 156 19.58 -7.37 5.92
C GLN A 156 18.91 -6.12 5.37
N TRP A 157 18.09 -5.43 6.19
CA TRP A 157 17.50 -4.13 5.84
C TRP A 157 18.58 -3.07 5.60
N VAL A 158 19.56 -2.94 6.51
CA VAL A 158 20.66 -1.98 6.37
C VAL A 158 21.46 -2.25 5.09
N ARG A 159 21.75 -3.52 4.77
CA ARG A 159 22.45 -3.88 3.52
C ARG A 159 21.62 -3.54 2.29
N ALA A 160 20.34 -3.89 2.28
CA ALA A 160 19.45 -3.60 1.16
C ALA A 160 19.31 -2.09 0.93
N ARG A 161 19.21 -1.31 2.02
CA ARG A 161 19.14 0.15 1.96
C ARG A 161 20.43 0.75 1.41
N ALA A 162 21.57 0.35 1.94
CA ALA A 162 22.87 0.87 1.49
C ALA A 162 23.14 0.52 0.02
N ALA A 163 22.74 -0.67 -0.43
CA ALA A 163 22.84 -1.06 -1.84
C ALA A 163 21.96 -0.18 -2.75
N ARG A 164 20.74 0.17 -2.34
CA ARG A 164 19.87 1.11 -3.07
C ARG A 164 20.48 2.51 -3.17
N ASP A 165 21.11 2.97 -2.09
CA ASP A 165 21.77 4.27 -2.03
C ASP A 165 23.18 4.25 -2.68
N GLY A 166 23.61 3.12 -3.24
CA GLY A 166 24.92 2.96 -3.90
C GLY A 166 26.11 2.97 -2.95
N VAL A 167 25.87 2.77 -1.65
CA VAL A 167 26.89 2.78 -0.60
C VAL A 167 27.23 1.34 -0.18
N PRO A 168 28.40 0.80 -0.57
CA PRO A 168 28.81 -0.53 -0.12
C PRO A 168 29.21 -0.49 1.37
N LEU A 169 28.49 -1.22 2.22
CA LEU A 169 28.83 -1.38 3.64
C LEU A 169 29.54 -2.71 3.89
N GLN A 170 30.63 -2.67 4.67
CA GLN A 170 31.28 -3.89 5.15
C GLN A 170 30.41 -4.59 6.20
N PRO A 171 30.45 -5.93 6.31
CA PRO A 171 29.64 -6.68 7.29
C PRO A 171 29.82 -6.20 8.74
N ALA A 172 31.01 -5.76 9.11
CA ALA A 172 31.27 -5.19 10.44
C ALA A 172 30.59 -3.84 10.67
N ALA A 173 30.50 -2.99 9.65
CA ALA A 173 29.78 -1.72 9.71
C ALA A 173 28.27 -1.93 9.80
N VAL A 174 27.73 -2.90 9.06
CA VAL A 174 26.31 -3.28 9.14
C VAL A 174 25.95 -3.72 10.57
N ARG A 175 26.78 -4.59 11.18
CA ARG A 175 26.58 -5.04 12.57
C ARG A 175 26.65 -3.93 13.62
N ALA A 176 27.33 -2.82 13.33
CA ALA A 176 27.43 -1.69 14.25
C ALA A 176 26.24 -0.72 14.14
N LEU A 177 25.41 -0.85 13.10
CA LEU A 177 24.24 -0.01 12.84
C LEU A 177 22.93 -0.65 13.33
N VAL A 178 23.01 -1.84 13.91
CA VAL A 178 21.91 -2.68 14.39
C VAL A 178 22.06 -2.90 15.88
#